data_AF-A0A1M4Z137-F1
#
_entry.id   AF-A0A1M4Z137-F1
#
_cell.length_a   1.000
_cell.length_b   1.000
_cell.length_c   1.000
_cell.angle_alpha   90.00
_cell.angle_beta   90.00
_cell.angle_gamma   90.00
#
_symmetry.space_group_name_H-M   'P 1'
#
loop_
_entity.id
_entity.type
_entity.pdbx_description
1 polymer ?
#
loop_
_entity_poly.entity_id
_entity_poly.type
_entity_poly.pdbx_seq_one_letter_code
_entity_poly.pdbx_strand_id
1 'polypeptide(L)'
;MQKIERHDITLRILFTFLTCGLYGLYWMAQVTNDVHAVSGKPQCAGGGKAVLFSVLTCSIYMYYWIYKIGGELVEARYRMGLALDVVEKKIYRNVIVIMTLVSIGISGLQIILQSFDDEYAKMNPDLLLMLLFWAFIINVVIQGGLAALLLWFVYKRSNPSPRILYVLMFLLRTNIFTLGFLQDSLNDISDRQANGEIELQR
;
A
#
# COMPACT_ATOMS: atom_id res chain seq x y z
N MET A 1 -25.30 -5.17 15.42
CA MET A 1 -24.26 -5.90 14.66
C MET A 1 -23.89 -5.03 13.47
N GLN A 2 -22.67 -4.49 13.40
CA GLN A 2 -22.21 -3.90 12.14
C GLN A 2 -21.69 -5.05 11.28
N LYS A 3 -22.52 -5.48 10.33
CA LYS A 3 -22.08 -6.36 9.26
C LYS A 3 -21.12 -5.55 8.39
N ILE A 4 -19.89 -6.01 8.24
CA ILE A 4 -18.92 -5.35 7.39
C ILE A 4 -19.18 -5.79 5.96
N GLU A 5 -19.31 -4.83 5.06
CA GLU A 5 -19.56 -5.13 3.66
C GLU A 5 -18.26 -5.59 2.98
N ARG A 6 -18.39 -6.64 2.16
CA ARG A 6 -17.31 -7.07 1.28
C ARG A 6 -17.13 -6.01 0.19
N HIS A 7 -15.89 -5.63 -0.08
CA HIS A 7 -15.60 -4.60 -1.06
C HIS A 7 -14.61 -5.06 -2.12
N ASP A 8 -14.89 -4.73 -3.39
CA ASP A 8 -14.02 -5.07 -4.52
C ASP A 8 -12.72 -4.24 -4.48
N ILE A 9 -11.59 -4.91 -4.27
CA ILE A 9 -10.26 -4.30 -4.17
C ILE A 9 -9.82 -3.74 -5.53
N THR A 10 -10.12 -4.44 -6.63
CA THR A 10 -9.75 -4.03 -7.98
C THR A 10 -10.44 -2.73 -8.36
N LEU A 11 -11.72 -2.61 -8.03
CA LEU A 11 -12.49 -1.39 -8.27
C LEU A 11 -11.93 -0.20 -7.47
N ARG A 12 -11.55 -0.41 -6.21
CA ARG A 12 -10.95 0.62 -5.34
C ARG A 12 -9.58 1.10 -5.83
N ILE A 13 -8.75 0.17 -6.30
CA ILE A 13 -7.47 0.50 -6.92
C ILE A 13 -7.72 1.33 -8.18
N LEU A 14 -8.64 0.90 -9.05
CA LEU A 14 -8.98 1.61 -10.28
C LEU A 14 -9.48 3.04 -9.98
N PHE A 15 -10.41 3.20 -9.05
CA PHE A 15 -10.90 4.54 -8.67
C PHE A 15 -9.81 5.42 -8.08
N THR A 16 -8.82 4.84 -7.39
CA THR A 16 -7.69 5.64 -6.92
C THR A 16 -6.84 6.17 -8.04
N PHE A 17 -6.59 5.37 -9.07
CA PHE A 17 -5.88 5.85 -10.27
C PHE A 17 -6.71 6.90 -11.04
N LEU A 18 -8.02 6.66 -11.19
CA LEU A 18 -8.91 7.60 -11.89
C LEU A 18 -9.05 8.96 -11.20
N THR A 19 -8.91 9.00 -9.88
CA THR A 19 -9.01 10.23 -9.06
C THR A 19 -7.65 10.82 -8.69
N CYS A 20 -6.58 10.40 -9.35
CA CYS A 20 -5.20 10.84 -9.09
C CYS A 20 -4.79 10.74 -7.61
N GLY A 21 -5.24 9.69 -6.91
CA GLY A 21 -4.91 9.46 -5.51
C GLY A 21 -5.95 9.93 -4.48
N LEU A 22 -6.91 10.78 -4.86
CA LEU A 22 -7.89 11.34 -3.91
C LEU A 22 -8.79 10.26 -3.30
N TYR A 23 -9.25 9.30 -4.11
CA TYR A 23 -10.04 8.18 -3.61
C TYR A 23 -9.25 7.31 -2.61
N GLY A 24 -7.92 7.28 -2.69
CA GLY A 24 -7.08 6.57 -1.71
C GLY A 24 -7.23 7.11 -0.29
N LEU A 25 -7.46 8.43 -0.14
CA LEU A 25 -7.74 9.05 1.16
C LEU A 25 -9.11 8.62 1.69
N TYR A 26 -10.13 8.61 0.83
CA TYR A 26 -11.45 8.09 1.19
C TYR A 26 -11.38 6.62 1.61
N TRP A 27 -10.67 5.79 0.85
CA TRP A 27 -10.47 4.38 1.14
C TRP A 27 -9.75 4.17 2.49
N MET A 28 -8.72 4.97 2.78
CA MET A 28 -8.05 4.97 4.09
C MET A 28 -9.05 5.25 5.23
N ALA A 29 -9.93 6.24 5.10
CA ALA A 29 -10.94 6.52 6.12
C ALA A 29 -11.90 5.35 6.31
N GLN A 30 -12.35 4.72 5.22
CA GLN A 30 -13.27 3.60 5.27
C GLN A 30 -12.64 2.37 5.94
N VAL A 31 -11.45 1.95 5.49
CA VAL A 31 -10.71 0.82 6.10
C VAL A 31 -10.45 1.06 7.58
N THR A 32 -10.16 2.31 7.97
CA THR A 32 -9.96 2.65 9.38
C THR A 32 -11.20 2.38 10.21
N ASN A 33 -12.36 2.86 9.74
CA ASN A 33 -13.62 2.68 10.44
C ASN A 33 -14.03 1.20 10.49
N ASP A 34 -13.82 0.46 9.40
CA ASP A 34 -14.13 -0.96 9.32
C ASP A 34 -13.25 -1.77 10.29
N VAL A 35 -11.94 -1.51 10.35
CA VAL A 35 -11.04 -2.15 11.32
C VAL A 35 -11.44 -1.82 12.76
N HIS A 36 -11.80 -0.58 13.06
CA HIS A 36 -12.29 -0.20 14.39
C HIS A 36 -13.58 -0.94 14.77
N ALA A 37 -14.50 -1.10 13.81
CA ALA A 37 -15.73 -1.85 14.00
C ALA A 37 -15.47 -3.34 14.26
N VAL A 38 -14.52 -3.97 13.54
CA VAL A 38 -14.09 -5.36 13.79
C VAL A 38 -13.43 -5.51 15.16
N SER A 39 -12.51 -4.61 15.48
CA SER A 39 -11.62 -4.72 16.63
C SER A 39 -12.32 -4.46 17.95
N GLY A 40 -13.29 -3.54 17.96
CA GLY A 40 -13.92 -3.01 19.18
C GLY A 40 -12.94 -2.26 20.11
N LYS A 41 -11.65 -2.17 19.75
CA LYS A 41 -10.59 -1.49 20.51
C LYS A 41 -9.76 -0.60 19.57
N PRO A 42 -10.25 0.60 19.22
CA PRO A 42 -9.56 1.51 18.33
C PRO A 42 -8.15 1.86 18.82
N GLN A 43 -7.14 1.72 17.96
CA GLN A 43 -5.74 2.00 18.30
C GLN A 43 -5.20 3.29 17.66
N CYS A 44 -5.94 3.90 16.74
CA CYS A 44 -5.59 5.18 16.11
C CYS A 44 -6.83 6.08 15.99
N ALA A 45 -6.66 7.25 15.38
CA ALA A 45 -7.76 8.18 15.18
C ALA A 45 -8.75 7.60 14.16
N GLY A 46 -10.05 7.83 14.35
CA GLY A 46 -11.08 7.40 13.40
C GLY A 46 -10.84 7.95 11.98
N GLY A 47 -11.44 7.29 10.98
CA GLY A 47 -11.05 7.44 9.58
C GLY A 47 -10.96 8.88 9.06
N GLY A 48 -11.95 9.72 9.36
CA GLY A 48 -11.92 11.13 8.97
C GLY A 48 -10.78 11.93 9.60
N LYS A 49 -10.46 11.66 10.88
CA LYS A 49 -9.33 12.29 11.57
C LYS A 49 -7.99 11.76 11.06
N ALA A 50 -7.92 10.46 10.75
CA ALA A 50 -6.72 9.86 10.18
C ALA A 50 -6.36 10.49 8.82
N VAL A 51 -7.36 10.74 7.97
CA VAL A 51 -7.16 11.46 6.70
C VAL A 51 -6.75 12.91 6.94
N LEU A 52 -7.44 13.63 7.83
CA LEU A 52 -7.11 15.01 8.17
C LEU A 52 -5.65 15.13 8.64
N PHE A 53 -5.21 14.27 9.56
CA PHE A 53 -3.83 14.24 10.03
C PHE A 53 -2.85 13.87 8.92
N SER A 54 -3.21 12.96 8.01
CA SER A 54 -2.38 12.62 6.86
C SER A 54 -2.16 13.80 5.92
N VAL A 55 -3.20 14.59 5.66
CA VAL A 55 -3.07 15.81 4.85
C VAL A 55 -2.26 16.88 5.58
N LEU A 56 -2.55 17.12 6.86
CA LEU A 56 -1.87 18.15 7.66
C LEU A 56 -0.38 17.86 7.89
N THR A 57 0.00 16.58 7.99
CA THR A 57 1.39 16.16 8.23
C THR A 57 2.13 15.80 6.93
N CYS A 58 1.61 16.20 5.77
CA CYS A 58 2.21 15.89 4.47
C CYS A 58 2.52 14.39 4.30
N SER A 59 1.54 13.54 4.56
CA SER A 59 1.58 12.07 4.49
C SER A 59 2.43 11.36 5.55
N ILE A 60 3.11 12.07 6.46
CA ILE A 60 3.92 11.43 7.53
C ILE A 60 3.02 10.58 8.44
N TYR A 61 1.83 11.08 8.78
CA TYR A 61 0.88 10.33 9.60
C TYR A 61 0.44 9.00 8.95
N MET A 62 0.48 8.86 7.62
CA MET A 62 0.09 7.62 6.96
C MET A 62 1.00 6.44 7.37
N TYR A 63 2.29 6.68 7.62
CA TYR A 63 3.22 5.65 8.09
C TYR A 63 2.93 5.19 9.53
N TYR A 64 2.59 6.14 10.40
CA TYR A 64 2.14 5.82 11.74
C TYR A 64 0.81 5.06 11.70
N TRP A 65 -0.14 5.54 10.89
CA TRP A 65 -1.45 4.97 10.73
C TRP A 65 -1.39 3.53 10.24
N ILE A 66 -0.61 3.23 9.18
CA ILE A 66 -0.54 1.88 8.62
C ILE A 66 0.02 0.87 9.63
N TYR A 67 1.00 1.29 10.45
CA TYR A 67 1.51 0.46 11.54
C TYR A 67 0.43 0.15 12.59
N LYS A 68 -0.32 1.17 13.01
CA LYS A 68 -1.35 1.03 14.05
C LYS A 68 -2.57 0.26 13.56
N ILE A 69 -3.07 0.56 12.37
CA ILE A 69 -4.27 -0.09 11.82
C ILE A 69 -3.98 -1.54 11.44
N GLY A 70 -2.81 -1.83 10.85
CA GLY A 70 -2.37 -3.20 10.62
C GLY A 70 -2.16 -3.95 11.93
N GLY A 71 -1.72 -3.24 12.99
CA GLY A 71 -1.60 -3.78 14.33
C GLY A 71 -2.93 -4.22 14.92
N GLU A 72 -3.90 -3.33 14.87
CA GLU A 72 -5.26 -3.51 15.34
C GLU A 72 -5.97 -4.65 14.60
N LEU A 73 -5.85 -4.72 13.27
CA LEU A 73 -6.46 -5.79 12.48
C LEU A 73 -5.87 -7.16 12.81
N VAL A 74 -4.54 -7.25 12.97
CA VAL A 74 -3.87 -8.50 13.38
C VAL A 74 -4.34 -8.96 14.76
N GLU A 75 -4.50 -8.02 15.69
CA GLU A 75 -4.99 -8.31 17.04
C GLU A 75 -6.45 -8.80 17.00
N ALA A 76 -7.29 -8.18 16.19
CA ALA A 76 -8.67 -8.61 16.00
C ALA A 76 -8.74 -10.04 15.43
N ARG A 77 -7.94 -10.33 14.40
CA ARG A 77 -7.85 -11.67 13.79
C ARG A 77 -7.33 -12.72 14.76
N TYR A 78 -6.34 -12.37 15.57
CA TYR A 78 -5.81 -13.26 16.61
C TYR A 78 -6.91 -13.66 17.61
N ARG A 79 -7.75 -12.72 18.05
CA ARG A 79 -8.88 -13.01 18.96
C ARG A 79 -9.96 -13.89 18.33
N MET A 80 -10.08 -13.86 17.01
CA MET A 80 -10.99 -14.71 16.24
C MET A 80 -10.40 -16.08 15.89
N GLY A 81 -9.15 -16.38 16.30
CA GLY A 81 -8.46 -17.62 15.95
C GLY A 81 -8.08 -17.73 14.47
N LEU A 82 -8.04 -16.62 13.73
CA LEU A 82 -7.70 -16.59 12.32
C LEU A 82 -6.19 -16.45 12.07
N ALA A 83 -5.77 -16.80 10.86
CA ALA A 83 -4.42 -16.48 10.39
C ALA A 83 -4.18 -14.96 10.45
N LEU A 84 -3.01 -14.56 10.96
CA LEU A 84 -2.65 -13.13 11.15
C LEU A 84 -2.44 -12.38 9.84
N ASP A 85 -2.13 -13.10 8.77
CA ASP A 85 -1.91 -12.60 7.41
C ASP A 85 -2.71 -13.49 6.46
N VAL A 86 -3.61 -12.89 5.69
CA VAL A 86 -4.37 -13.59 4.64
C VAL A 86 -3.59 -13.62 3.34
N VAL A 87 -2.73 -12.62 3.14
CA VAL A 87 -2.06 -12.40 1.86
C VAL A 87 -0.89 -13.36 1.72
N GLU A 88 -0.93 -14.17 0.67
CA GLU A 88 0.14 -15.14 0.40
C GLU A 88 1.44 -14.45 -0.05
N LYS A 89 2.58 -15.08 0.27
CA LYS A 89 3.93 -14.65 -0.20
C LYS A 89 3.98 -14.44 -1.72
N LYS A 90 3.26 -15.25 -2.49
CA LYS A 90 3.18 -15.15 -3.95
C LYS A 90 2.55 -13.83 -4.41
N ILE A 91 1.52 -13.35 -3.72
CA ILE A 91 0.84 -12.10 -4.03
C ILE A 91 1.79 -10.92 -3.79
N TYR A 92 2.45 -10.88 -2.62
CA TYR A 92 3.45 -9.87 -2.31
C TYR A 92 4.55 -9.82 -3.39
N ARG A 93 5.09 -10.97 -3.79
CA ARG A 93 6.10 -11.05 -4.86
C ARG A 93 5.59 -10.45 -6.17
N ASN A 94 4.40 -10.86 -6.61
CA ASN A 94 3.84 -10.41 -7.88
C ASN A 94 3.61 -8.90 -7.87
N VAL A 95 3.05 -8.35 -6.77
CA VAL A 95 2.85 -6.91 -6.60
C VAL A 95 4.18 -6.15 -6.65
N ILE A 96 5.22 -6.62 -5.94
CA ILE A 96 6.54 -5.98 -5.95
C ILE A 96 7.14 -5.95 -7.36
N VAL A 97 7.10 -7.08 -8.08
CA VAL A 97 7.66 -7.20 -9.44
C VAL A 97 6.90 -6.32 -10.42
N ILE A 98 5.57 -6.39 -10.44
CA ILE A 98 4.73 -5.59 -11.34
C ILE A 98 4.97 -4.10 -11.10
N MET A 99 4.96 -3.67 -9.83
CA MET A 99 5.20 -2.26 -9.49
C MET A 99 6.62 -1.81 -9.85
N THR A 100 7.60 -2.71 -9.83
CA THR A 100 8.95 -2.39 -10.31
C THR A 100 8.97 -2.06 -11.78
N LEU A 101 8.34 -2.88 -12.61
CA LEU A 101 8.29 -2.68 -14.05
C LEU A 101 7.52 -1.40 -14.40
N VAL A 102 6.40 -1.15 -13.72
CA VAL A 102 5.61 0.07 -13.88
C VAL A 102 6.43 1.30 -13.50
N SER A 103 7.14 1.29 -12.37
CA SER A 103 7.99 2.42 -11.94
C SER A 103 9.12 2.72 -12.92
N ILE A 104 9.77 1.68 -13.48
CA ILE A 104 10.81 1.84 -14.50
C ILE A 104 10.21 2.42 -15.79
N GLY A 105 9.05 1.92 -16.24
CA GLY A 105 8.36 2.43 -17.42
C GLY A 105 7.96 3.90 -17.29
N ILE A 106 7.39 4.28 -16.15
CA ILE A 106 7.03 5.68 -15.86
C ILE A 106 8.29 6.56 -15.81
N SER A 107 9.36 6.10 -15.18
CA SER A 107 10.62 6.85 -15.09
C SER A 107 11.26 7.05 -16.48
N GLY A 108 11.22 6.02 -17.34
CA GLY A 108 11.67 6.13 -18.73
C GLY A 108 10.84 7.13 -19.54
N LEU A 109 9.51 7.08 -19.41
CA LEU A 109 8.61 8.05 -20.05
C LEU A 109 8.88 9.48 -19.55
N GLN A 110 9.08 9.67 -18.24
CA GLN A 110 9.38 10.98 -17.67
C GLN A 110 10.68 11.56 -18.23
N ILE A 111 11.73 10.75 -18.38
CA ILE A 111 13.00 11.18 -18.98
C ILE A 111 12.80 11.61 -20.44
N ILE A 112 11.99 10.88 -21.20
CA ILE A 112 11.64 11.25 -22.57
C ILE A 112 10.84 12.56 -22.59
N LEU A 113 9.90 12.75 -21.68
CA LEU A 113 9.12 14.00 -21.61
C LEU A 113 10.00 15.19 -21.22
N GLN A 114 10.98 15.00 -20.34
CA GLN A 114 11.94 16.03 -19.94
C GLN A 114 12.84 16.48 -21.10
N SER A 115 13.13 15.62 -22.08
CA SER A 115 13.94 16.03 -23.24
C SER A 115 13.20 17.01 -24.17
N PHE A 116 11.88 17.16 -24.03
CA PHE A 116 11.08 18.15 -24.76
C PHE A 116 10.96 19.51 -24.05
N ASP A 117 11.52 19.65 -22.84
CA ASP A 117 11.45 20.88 -22.08
C ASP A 117 12.51 21.89 -22.57
N ASP A 118 12.09 23.15 -22.76
CA ASP A 118 12.89 24.26 -23.31
C ASP A 118 14.16 24.54 -22.50
N GLU A 119 14.17 24.23 -21.20
CA GLU A 119 15.35 24.40 -20.35
C GLU A 119 16.45 23.38 -20.71
N TYR A 120 16.05 22.14 -21.03
CA TYR A 120 16.97 21.07 -21.42
C TYR A 120 17.43 21.22 -22.87
N ALA A 121 16.58 21.79 -23.74
CA ALA A 121 16.93 22.07 -25.14
C ALA A 121 18.09 23.07 -25.30
N LYS A 122 18.39 23.88 -24.26
CA LYS A 122 19.52 24.83 -24.25
C LYS A 122 20.86 24.17 -23.90
N MET A 123 20.85 22.93 -23.40
CA MET A 123 22.07 22.20 -23.04
C MET A 123 22.73 21.58 -24.27
N ASN A 124 24.04 21.33 -24.22
CA ASN A 124 24.74 20.58 -25.26
C ASN A 124 24.10 19.19 -25.45
N PRO A 125 23.71 18.79 -26.68
CA PRO A 125 22.89 17.60 -26.91
C PRO A 125 23.60 16.30 -26.50
N ASP A 126 24.89 16.19 -26.77
CA ASP A 126 25.69 15.00 -26.40
C ASP A 126 25.79 14.84 -24.88
N LEU A 127 25.95 15.95 -24.16
CA LEU A 127 26.01 15.96 -22.69
C LEU A 127 24.66 15.62 -22.08
N LEU A 128 23.57 16.19 -22.61
CA LEU A 128 22.21 15.92 -22.16
C LEU A 128 21.88 14.43 -22.30
N LEU A 129 22.15 13.83 -23.47
CA LEU A 129 21.88 12.42 -23.72
C LEU A 129 22.66 11.52 -22.75
N MET A 130 23.93 11.84 -22.50
CA MET A 130 24.77 11.12 -21.54
C MET A 130 24.20 11.20 -20.12
N LEU A 131 23.78 12.39 -19.66
CA LEU A 131 23.22 12.59 -18.32
C LEU A 131 21.90 11.85 -18.13
N LEU A 132 20.98 11.94 -19.09
CA LEU A 132 19.69 11.24 -19.04
C LEU A 132 19.86 9.72 -19.06
N PHE A 133 20.82 9.21 -19.85
CA PHE A 133 21.14 7.78 -19.87
C PHE A 133 21.63 7.30 -18.50
N TRP A 134 22.59 7.98 -17.89
CA TRP A 134 23.07 7.61 -16.55
C TRP A 134 22.00 7.76 -15.47
N ALA A 135 21.17 8.80 -15.56
CA ALA A 135 20.03 8.96 -14.65
C ALA A 135 19.04 7.78 -14.75
N PHE A 136 18.76 7.30 -15.96
CA PHE A 136 17.92 6.13 -16.18
C PHE A 136 18.55 4.86 -15.59
N ILE A 137 19.84 4.61 -15.83
CA ILE A 137 20.55 3.46 -15.29
C ILE A 137 20.54 3.48 -13.75
N ILE A 138 20.85 4.62 -13.14
CA ILE A 138 20.82 4.79 -11.68
C ILE A 138 19.41 4.52 -11.14
N ASN A 139 18.37 5.05 -11.81
CA ASN A 139 16.98 4.80 -11.42
C ASN A 139 16.63 3.31 -11.46
N VAL A 140 16.99 2.59 -12.53
CA VAL A 140 16.76 1.14 -12.65
C VAL A 140 17.47 0.37 -11.54
N VAL A 141 18.73 0.72 -11.23
CA VAL A 141 19.50 0.07 -10.15
C VAL A 141 18.84 0.30 -8.80
N ILE A 142 18.41 1.53 -8.49
CA ILE A 142 17.70 1.85 -7.25
C ILE A 142 16.39 1.08 -7.16
N GLN A 143 15.57 1.10 -8.21
CA GLN A 143 14.29 0.41 -8.26
C GLN A 143 14.42 -1.11 -8.11
N GLY A 144 15.48 -1.69 -8.69
CA GLY A 144 15.83 -3.10 -8.55
C GLY A 144 16.32 -3.44 -7.14
N GLY A 145 17.18 -2.60 -6.56
CA GLY A 145 17.65 -2.75 -5.18
C GLY A 145 16.52 -2.71 -4.15
N LEU A 146 15.59 -1.77 -4.29
CA LEU A 146 14.38 -1.69 -3.47
C LEU A 146 13.49 -2.93 -3.63
N ALA A 147 13.34 -3.44 -4.87
CA ALA A 147 12.60 -4.68 -5.12
C ALA A 147 13.24 -5.86 -4.39
N ALA A 148 14.55 -6.01 -4.54
CA ALA A 148 15.32 -7.09 -3.94
C ALA A 148 15.25 -7.05 -2.41
N LEU A 149 15.34 -5.86 -1.81
CA LEU A 149 15.21 -5.67 -0.36
C LEU A 149 13.82 -6.11 0.13
N LEU A 150 12.75 -5.66 -0.52
CA LEU A 150 11.38 -6.04 -0.16
C LEU A 150 11.15 -7.55 -0.34
N LEU A 151 11.60 -8.13 -1.46
CA LEU A 151 11.48 -9.57 -1.71
C LEU A 151 12.25 -10.37 -0.67
N TRP A 152 13.49 -9.99 -0.37
CA TRP A 152 14.29 -10.60 0.68
C TRP A 152 13.54 -10.56 2.01
N PHE A 153 12.95 -9.42 2.37
CA PHE A 153 12.17 -9.29 3.60
C PHE A 153 10.93 -10.19 3.59
N VAL A 154 10.16 -10.26 2.50
CA VAL A 154 9.00 -11.15 2.34
C VAL A 154 9.37 -12.62 2.53
N TYR A 155 10.51 -13.06 1.98
CA TYR A 155 10.95 -14.45 2.06
C TYR A 155 11.62 -14.80 3.40
N LYS A 156 12.41 -13.88 3.97
CA LYS A 156 13.14 -14.07 5.22
C LYS A 156 12.26 -13.86 6.46
N ARG A 157 11.10 -13.22 6.33
CA ARG A 157 10.16 -12.98 7.42
C ARG A 157 9.75 -14.30 8.08
N SER A 158 10.13 -14.44 9.36
CA SER A 158 9.75 -15.55 10.25
C SER A 158 8.44 -15.26 11.00
N ASN A 159 8.15 -13.98 11.29
CA ASN A 159 6.95 -13.60 12.04
C ASN A 159 5.70 -13.61 11.14
N PRO A 160 4.60 -14.30 11.53
CA PRO A 160 3.35 -14.32 10.76
C PRO A 160 2.58 -12.99 10.74
N SER A 161 2.93 -11.98 11.55
CA SER A 161 2.25 -10.67 11.54
C SER A 161 2.70 -9.77 10.37
N PRO A 162 1.80 -9.23 9.53
CA PRO A 162 2.15 -8.37 8.39
C PRO A 162 2.48 -6.93 8.76
N ARG A 163 2.37 -6.53 10.03
CA ARG A 163 2.46 -5.13 10.49
C ARG A 163 3.68 -4.39 9.93
N ILE A 164 4.87 -4.97 10.09
CA ILE A 164 6.13 -4.36 9.62
C ILE A 164 6.24 -4.44 8.09
N LEU A 165 5.78 -5.55 7.49
CA LEU A 165 5.77 -5.70 6.04
C LEU A 165 4.90 -4.62 5.39
N TYR A 166 3.72 -4.34 5.93
CA TYR A 166 2.83 -3.28 5.44
C TYR A 166 3.48 -1.90 5.52
N VAL A 167 4.16 -1.57 6.62
CA VAL A 167 4.90 -0.31 6.74
C VAL A 167 6.01 -0.21 5.69
N LEU A 168 6.82 -1.26 5.53
CA LEU A 168 7.91 -1.28 4.55
C LEU A 168 7.39 -1.19 3.11
N MET A 169 6.34 -1.94 2.79
CA MET A 169 5.71 -1.92 1.47
C MET A 169 5.05 -0.58 1.18
N PHE A 170 4.42 0.06 2.17
CA PHE A 170 3.89 1.41 2.05
C PHE A 170 5.04 2.39 1.77
N LEU A 171 6.04 2.46 2.66
CA LEU A 171 7.20 3.35 2.55
C LEU A 171 7.98 3.23 1.24
N LEU A 172 8.27 2.00 0.80
CA LEU A 172 9.25 1.82 -0.26
C LEU A 172 8.65 1.80 -1.67
N ARG A 173 7.35 1.51 -1.85
CA ARG A 173 6.86 1.31 -3.23
C ARG A 173 5.35 1.30 -3.46
N THR A 174 4.55 0.83 -2.51
CA THR A 174 3.22 0.28 -2.81
C THR A 174 2.12 0.81 -1.89
N ASN A 175 2.12 2.13 -1.62
CA ASN A 175 1.12 2.81 -0.77
C ASN A 175 -0.32 2.33 -1.02
N ILE A 176 -0.73 2.25 -2.29
CA ILE A 176 -2.10 1.87 -2.66
C ILE A 176 -2.40 0.38 -2.47
N PHE A 177 -1.44 -0.50 -2.74
CA PHE A 177 -1.65 -1.95 -2.61
C PHE A 177 -1.67 -2.38 -1.15
N THR A 178 -0.98 -1.67 -0.25
CA THR A 178 -1.08 -1.93 1.19
C THR A 178 -2.49 -1.70 1.72
N LEU A 179 -3.23 -0.71 1.20
CA LEU A 179 -4.66 -0.56 1.49
C LEU A 179 -5.46 -1.74 0.95
N GLY A 180 -5.09 -2.26 -0.23
CA GLY A 180 -5.64 -3.48 -0.79
C GLY A 180 -5.46 -4.70 0.12
N PHE A 181 -4.28 -4.89 0.70
CA PHE A 181 -4.02 -6.01 1.63
C PHE A 181 -4.82 -5.90 2.93
N LEU A 182 -4.99 -4.68 3.46
CA LEU A 182 -5.88 -4.45 4.60
C LEU A 182 -7.33 -4.78 4.24
N GLN A 183 -7.78 -4.35 3.06
CA GLN A 183 -9.12 -4.65 2.57
C GLN A 183 -9.34 -6.15 2.33
N ASP A 184 -8.35 -6.87 1.80
CA ASP A 184 -8.41 -8.33 1.60
C ASP A 184 -8.58 -9.06 2.92
N SER A 185 -7.82 -8.64 3.94
CA SER A 185 -7.94 -9.15 5.29
C SER A 185 -9.29 -8.84 5.94
N LEU A 186 -9.89 -7.67 5.67
CA LEU A 186 -11.26 -7.34 6.09
C LEU A 186 -12.33 -8.14 5.33
N ASN A 187 -12.14 -8.34 4.03
CA ASN A 187 -13.04 -9.12 3.19
C ASN A 187 -13.09 -10.59 3.63
N ASP A 188 -11.93 -11.19 3.96
CA ASP A 188 -11.90 -12.54 4.54
C ASP A 188 -12.70 -12.63 5.85
N ILE A 189 -12.65 -11.60 6.72
CA ILE A 189 -13.49 -11.56 7.93
C ILE A 189 -14.98 -11.45 7.55
N SER A 190 -15.33 -10.60 6.59
CA SER A 190 -16.71 -10.42 6.11
C SER A 190 -17.27 -11.72 5.51
N ASP A 191 -16.49 -12.42 4.68
CA ASP A 191 -16.86 -13.68 4.05
C ASP A 191 -17.09 -14.78 5.10
N ARG A 192 -16.21 -14.87 6.10
CA ARG A 192 -16.35 -15.81 7.22
C ARG A 192 -17.54 -15.51 8.12
N GLN A 193 -17.84 -14.24 8.35
CA GLN A 193 -19.06 -13.82 9.05
C GLN A 193 -20.32 -14.21 8.27
N ALA A 194 -20.32 -14.00 6.96
CA ALA A 194 -21.43 -14.39 6.09
C ALA A 194 -21.66 -15.92 6.09
N ASN A 195 -20.59 -16.70 6.24
CA ASN A 195 -20.64 -18.16 6.34
C ASN A 195 -20.94 -18.68 7.77
N GLY A 196 -21.05 -17.80 8.77
CA GLY A 196 -21.31 -18.17 10.16
C GLY A 196 -20.10 -18.78 10.90
N GLU A 197 -18.88 -18.61 10.38
CA GLU A 197 -17.65 -19.14 10.99
C GLU A 197 -17.16 -18.27 12.16
N ILE A 198 -17.58 -17.00 12.22
CA ILE A 198 -17.14 -16.03 13.24
C ILE A 198 -18.34 -15.23 13.74
N GLU A 199 -18.58 -15.28 15.05
CA GLU A 199 -19.43 -14.31 15.73
C GLU A 199 -18.55 -13.24 16.39
N LEU A 200 -18.77 -11.96 16.07
CA LEU A 200 -18.12 -10.86 16.80
C LEU A 200 -18.52 -10.95 18.27
N GLN A 201 -17.57 -11.29 19.15
CA GLN A 201 -17.83 -11.29 20.58
C GLN A 201 -18.14 -9.86 21.04
N ARG A 202 -19.21 -9.79 21.84
CA ARG A 202 -19.88 -8.58 22.32
C ARG A 202 -19.00 -7.76 23.27
#